data_AF-A0AAW1LP24-F1
#
_entry.id   AF-A0AAW1LP24-F1
#
_cell.length_a   1.000
_cell.length_b   1.000
_cell.length_c   1.000
_cell.angle_alpha   90.00
_cell.angle_beta   90.00
_cell.angle_gamma   90.00
#
_symmetry.space_group_name_H-M   'P 1'
#
loop_
_entity.id
_entity.type
_entity.pdbx_description
1 polymer ?
#
loop_
_entity_poly.entity_id
_entity_poly.type
_entity_poly.pdbx_seq_one_letter_code
_entity_poly.pdbx_strand_id
1 'polypeptide(L)'
;MAELLRSNQIRNGAKRYKRRKVTDNRDYKVLYRFTKENVEWITHYFYGDDNLDTTGGAVSNEIKMKCFLRYVGDPGFQSRIGEDLGIHQSTVSKIIIEVSNKIYERTNEWLKFPQTNNEELGNAKHHC
;
A
#
# COMPACT_ATOMS: atom_id res chain seq x y z
N MET A 1 0.61 -45.84 34.16
CA MET A 1 1.72 -44.97 34.59
C MET A 1 2.76 -45.04 33.48
N ALA A 2 2.54 -44.30 32.39
CA ALA A 2 3.11 -42.96 32.15
C ALA A 2 4.62 -43.11 31.84
N GLU A 3 5.21 -42.69 30.74
CA GLU A 3 4.81 -41.79 29.65
C GLU A 3 6.00 -41.82 28.68
N LEU A 4 5.95 -42.62 27.61
CA LEU A 4 6.94 -42.57 26.53
C LEU A 4 6.46 -41.56 25.48
N LEU A 5 6.38 -40.29 25.87
CA LEU A 5 6.24 -39.19 24.93
C LEU A 5 7.64 -38.69 24.57
N ARG A 6 8.11 -39.14 23.40
CA ARG A 6 9.21 -38.48 22.69
C ARG A 6 8.80 -37.03 22.45
N SER A 7 9.37 -36.13 23.24
CA SER A 7 9.27 -34.70 23.06
C SER A 7 9.86 -34.31 21.70
N ASN A 8 9.02 -34.23 20.66
CA ASN A 8 9.33 -33.50 19.45
C ASN A 8 9.44 -32.02 19.84
N GLN A 9 10.65 -31.60 20.18
CA GLN A 9 10.97 -30.22 20.48
C GLN A 9 10.87 -29.44 19.16
N ILE A 10 9.69 -28.89 18.89
CA ILE A 10 9.46 -27.98 17.77
C ILE A 10 10.39 -26.78 17.98
N ARG A 11 11.47 -26.71 17.19
CA ARG A 11 12.35 -25.56 17.10
C ARG A 11 11.57 -24.41 16.47
N ASN A 12 10.82 -23.66 17.28
CA ASN A 12 10.29 -22.37 16.89
C ASN A 12 11.46 -21.41 16.71
N GLY A 13 12.05 -21.39 15.51
CA GLY A 13 13.00 -20.37 15.10
C GLY A 13 12.32 -19.01 15.23
N ALA A 14 12.73 -18.21 16.20
CA ALA A 14 12.20 -16.87 16.39
C ALA A 14 12.35 -16.09 15.07
N LYS A 15 11.23 -15.71 14.45
CA LYS A 15 11.23 -14.93 13.21
C LYS A 15 11.85 -13.57 13.51
N ARG A 16 13.10 -13.36 13.12
CA ARG A 16 13.77 -12.05 13.18
C ARG A 16 13.31 -11.22 11.98
N TYR A 17 12.34 -10.34 12.22
CA TYR A 17 11.95 -9.34 11.23
C TYR A 17 13.02 -8.24 11.14
N LYS A 18 13.39 -7.83 9.92
CA LYS A 18 14.26 -6.67 9.74
C LYS A 18 13.57 -5.44 10.30
N ARG A 19 14.32 -4.54 10.96
CA ARG A 19 13.78 -3.27 11.46
C ARG A 19 13.36 -2.42 10.25
N ARG A 20 12.14 -1.89 10.28
CA ARG A 20 11.65 -0.94 9.27
C ARG A 20 12.54 0.32 9.29
N LYS A 21 12.94 0.83 8.13
CA LYS A 21 13.60 2.13 8.07
C LYS A 21 12.55 3.21 8.38
N VAL A 22 12.86 4.10 9.33
CA VAL A 22 12.04 5.28 9.57
C VAL A 22 12.30 6.25 8.43
N THR A 23 11.27 6.57 7.66
CA THR A 23 11.38 7.55 6.57
C THR A 23 11.37 8.96 7.14
N ASP A 24 12.43 9.74 6.87
CA ASP A 24 12.48 11.16 7.20
C ASP A 24 11.49 11.93 6.29
N ASN A 25 10.83 12.96 6.82
CA ASN A 25 9.93 13.82 6.05
C ASN A 25 10.56 14.34 4.74
N ARG A 26 11.88 14.62 4.76
CA ARG A 26 12.63 15.10 3.59
C ARG A 26 12.66 14.09 2.44
N ASP A 27 12.55 12.81 2.75
CA ASP A 27 12.66 11.73 1.76
C ASP A 27 11.32 11.43 1.08
N TYR A 28 10.18 11.92 1.58
CA TYR A 28 8.86 11.56 1.06
C TYR A 28 8.69 11.90 -0.42
N LYS A 29 9.10 13.11 -0.84
CA LYS A 29 9.02 13.51 -2.25
C LYS A 29 9.87 12.62 -3.15
N VAL A 30 11.05 12.22 -2.67
CA VAL A 30 11.97 11.38 -3.45
C VAL A 30 11.46 9.95 -3.52
N LEU A 31 10.97 9.42 -2.40
CA LEU A 31 10.59 8.01 -2.29
C LEU A 31 9.21 7.73 -2.85
N TYR A 32 8.23 8.59 -2.56
CA TYR A 32 6.82 8.36 -2.86
C TYR A 32 6.24 9.33 -3.88
N ARG A 33 7.02 10.33 -4.35
CA ARG A 33 6.57 11.42 -5.24
C ARG A 33 5.56 12.40 -4.62
N PHE A 34 5.23 12.21 -3.34
CA PHE A 34 4.28 13.02 -2.59
C PHE A 34 4.90 13.56 -1.31
N THR A 35 4.31 14.60 -0.70
CA THR A 35 4.66 15.03 0.66
C THR A 35 4.08 14.06 1.69
N LYS A 36 4.51 14.15 2.95
CA LYS A 36 3.99 13.30 4.01
C LYS A 36 2.48 13.48 4.21
N GLU A 37 2.02 14.72 4.20
CA GLU A 37 0.63 15.10 4.39
C GLU A 37 -0.25 14.51 3.28
N ASN A 38 0.25 14.53 2.04
CA ASN A 38 -0.44 13.91 0.91
C ASN A 38 -0.52 12.39 1.06
N VAL A 39 0.54 11.73 1.53
CA VAL A 39 0.54 10.27 1.76
C VAL A 39 -0.45 9.90 2.87
N GLU A 40 -0.48 10.66 3.96
CA GLU A 40 -1.43 10.48 5.06
C GLU A 40 -2.87 10.67 4.58
N TRP A 41 -3.13 11.75 3.83
CA TRP A 41 -4.44 12.03 3.25
C TRP A 41 -4.91 10.92 2.30
N ILE A 42 -4.05 10.47 1.37
CA ILE A 42 -4.39 9.38 0.44
C ILE A 42 -4.67 8.09 1.22
N THR A 43 -3.88 7.80 2.26
CA THR A 43 -4.09 6.61 3.11
C THR A 43 -5.46 6.67 3.76
N HIS A 44 -5.81 7.79 4.39
CA HIS A 44 -7.11 8.00 5.02
C HIS A 44 -8.25 7.89 4.00
N TYR A 45 -8.12 8.51 2.82
CA TYR A 45 -9.15 8.48 1.80
C TYR A 45 -9.52 7.05 1.34
N PHE A 46 -8.54 6.15 1.20
CA PHE A 46 -8.78 4.77 0.73
C PHE A 46 -9.00 3.71 1.84
N TYR A 47 -8.54 3.98 3.06
CA TYR A 47 -8.61 3.04 4.18
C TYR A 47 -9.46 3.51 5.37
N GLY A 48 -9.88 4.77 5.40
CA GLY A 48 -10.62 5.38 6.52
C GLY A 48 -9.75 5.61 7.77
N ASP A 49 -10.42 6.02 8.86
CA ASP A 49 -9.81 6.23 10.19
C ASP A 49 -9.53 4.92 10.94
N ASP A 50 -10.04 3.80 10.45
CA ASP A 50 -9.89 2.49 11.05
C ASP A 50 -8.45 1.98 10.86
N ASN A 51 -7.57 2.43 11.76
CA ASN A 51 -6.20 1.93 11.90
C ASN A 51 -6.13 0.49 12.46
N LEU A 52 -7.28 -0.13 12.69
CA LEU A 52 -7.40 -1.48 13.22
C LEU A 52 -7.58 -2.45 12.05
N ASP A 53 -6.48 -3.05 11.60
CA ASP A 53 -6.49 -4.27 10.80
C ASP A 53 -7.28 -5.36 11.58
N THR A 54 -8.59 -5.44 11.35
CA THR A 54 -9.44 -6.51 11.87
C THR A 54 -9.29 -7.81 11.07
N THR A 55 -8.50 -7.79 9.98
CA THR A 55 -8.24 -8.94 9.11
C THR A 55 -6.80 -9.44 9.25
N GLY A 56 -6.41 -9.87 10.46
CA GLY A 56 -5.33 -10.87 10.68
C GLY A 56 -3.94 -10.62 10.06
N GLY A 57 -3.54 -9.37 9.78
CA GLY A 57 -2.58 -9.09 8.71
C GLY A 57 -1.32 -8.25 9.01
N ALA A 58 -0.89 -8.05 10.26
CA ALA A 58 0.45 -7.53 10.67
C ALA A 58 1.06 -6.24 10.02
N VAL A 59 0.42 -5.59 9.04
CA VAL A 59 0.97 -4.47 8.26
C VAL A 59 -0.02 -3.32 8.22
N SER A 60 0.30 -2.19 8.85
CA SER A 60 -0.61 -1.03 8.92
C SER A 60 -0.99 -0.48 7.55
N ASN A 61 -2.19 0.13 7.46
CA ASN A 61 -2.70 0.78 6.24
C ASN A 61 -1.73 1.82 5.67
N GLU A 62 -1.06 2.58 6.54
CA GLU A 62 0.00 3.52 6.14
C GLU A 62 1.16 2.81 5.42
N ILE A 63 1.59 1.64 5.91
CA ILE A 63 2.65 0.85 5.24
C ILE A 63 2.14 0.32 3.91
N LYS A 64 0.87 -0.12 3.84
CA LYS A 64 0.27 -0.60 2.58
C LYS A 64 0.28 0.50 1.52
N MET A 65 -0.16 1.70 1.87
CA MET A 65 -0.17 2.85 0.95
C MET A 65 1.24 3.28 0.57
N LYS A 66 2.18 3.39 1.53
CA LYS A 66 3.59 3.69 1.25
C LYS A 66 4.23 2.67 0.32
N CYS A 67 3.93 1.39 0.51
CA CYS A 67 4.39 0.31 -0.37
C CYS A 67 3.90 0.49 -1.80
N PHE A 68 2.62 0.78 -1.98
CA PHE A 68 2.04 1.04 -3.30
C PHE A 68 2.65 2.28 -3.96
N LEU A 69 2.72 3.41 -3.27
CA LEU A 69 3.29 4.65 -3.81
C LEU A 69 4.78 4.50 -4.16
N ARG A 70 5.53 3.74 -3.35
CA ARG A 70 6.92 3.44 -3.64
C ARG A 70 7.08 2.61 -4.90
N TYR A 71 6.17 1.66 -5.12
CA TYR A 71 6.13 0.84 -6.33
C TYR A 71 5.80 1.67 -7.58
N VAL A 72 4.81 2.55 -7.50
CA VAL A 72 4.45 3.45 -8.62
C VAL A 72 5.58 4.43 -8.94
N GLY A 73 6.30 4.92 -7.92
CA GLY A 73 7.42 5.84 -8.09
C GLY A 73 8.73 5.21 -8.60
N ASP A 74 8.88 3.89 -8.51
CA ASP A 74 10.03 3.09 -8.92
C ASP A 74 9.61 1.65 -9.32
N PRO A 75 8.92 1.47 -10.47
CA PRO A 75 8.41 0.17 -10.90
C PRO A 75 9.55 -0.69 -11.46
N GLY A 76 10.09 -1.59 -10.64
CA GLY A 76 11.14 -2.51 -11.07
C GLY A 76 11.79 -3.34 -9.96
N PHE A 77 11.69 -2.90 -8.70
CA PHE A 77 12.42 -3.52 -7.59
C PHE A 77 11.53 -3.80 -6.36
N GLN A 78 10.58 -4.73 -6.47
CA GLN A 78 9.73 -5.14 -5.32
C GLN A 78 10.53 -5.67 -4.13
N SER A 79 11.67 -6.33 -4.38
CA SER A 79 12.59 -6.79 -3.34
C SER A 79 13.13 -5.63 -2.51
N ARG A 80 13.61 -4.57 -3.17
CA ARG A 80 14.12 -3.35 -2.52
C ARG A 80 13.04 -2.63 -1.72
N ILE A 81 11.82 -2.55 -2.26
CA ILE A 81 10.67 -1.97 -1.55
C ILE A 81 10.38 -2.75 -0.27
N GLY A 82 10.40 -4.08 -0.36
CA GLY A 82 10.26 -4.96 0.81
C GLY A 82 11.36 -4.74 1.85
N GLU A 83 12.61 -4.57 1.40
CA GLU A 83 13.74 -4.28 2.28
C GLU A 83 13.61 -2.93 2.99
N ASP A 84 13.23 -1.88 2.29
CA ASP A 84 13.07 -0.54 2.86
C ASP A 84 11.93 -0.49 3.88
N LEU A 85 10.82 -1.20 3.61
CA LEU A 85 9.64 -1.23 4.47
C LEU A 85 9.63 -2.36 5.50
N GLY A 86 10.64 -3.23 5.50
CA GLY A 86 10.75 -4.37 6.42
C GLY A 86 9.67 -5.44 6.22
N ILE A 87 9.19 -5.63 4.99
CA ILE A 87 8.18 -6.61 4.62
C ILE A 87 8.71 -7.58 3.55
N HIS A 88 8.15 -8.79 3.49
CA HIS A 88 8.58 -9.77 2.49
C HIS A 88 8.10 -9.37 1.09
N GLN A 89 8.86 -9.70 0.04
CA GLN A 89 8.50 -9.35 -1.35
C GLN A 89 7.13 -9.92 -1.77
N SER A 90 6.77 -11.11 -1.29
CA SER A 90 5.42 -11.64 -1.54
C SER A 90 4.31 -10.81 -0.87
N THR A 91 4.59 -10.17 0.27
CA THR A 91 3.68 -9.22 0.90
C THR A 91 3.56 -7.94 0.07
N VAL A 92 4.68 -7.43 -0.46
CA VAL A 92 4.69 -6.27 -1.38
C VAL A 92 3.75 -6.51 -2.57
N SER A 93 3.88 -7.67 -3.22
CA SER A 93 3.03 -8.04 -4.36
C SER A 93 1.53 -8.05 -3.99
N LYS A 94 1.18 -8.66 -2.86
CA LYS A 94 -0.21 -8.68 -2.37
C LYS A 94 -0.76 -7.29 -2.08
N ILE A 95 0.04 -6.43 -1.44
CA ILE A 95 -0.33 -5.05 -1.12
C ILE A 95 -0.57 -4.25 -2.40
N ILE A 96 0.28 -4.40 -3.42
CA ILE A 96 0.10 -3.68 -4.69
C ILE A 96 -1.25 -4.02 -5.32
N ILE A 97 -1.62 -5.30 -5.36
CA ILE A 97 -2.90 -5.74 -5.89
C ILE A 97 -4.06 -5.20 -5.04
N GLU A 98 -3.96 -5.31 -3.70
CA GLU A 98 -4.98 -4.82 -2.77
C GLU A 98 -5.26 -3.33 -2.95
N VAL A 99 -4.20 -2.50 -2.94
CA VAL A 99 -4.33 -1.04 -3.09
C VAL A 99 -4.83 -0.68 -4.48
N SER A 100 -4.37 -1.39 -5.53
CA SER A 100 -4.85 -1.18 -6.90
C SER A 100 -6.35 -1.41 -7.03
N ASN A 101 -6.87 -2.47 -6.42
CA ASN A 101 -8.30 -2.77 -6.43
C ASN A 101 -9.12 -1.69 -5.71
N LYS A 102 -8.65 -1.22 -4.54
CA LYS A 102 -9.27 -0.10 -3.82
C LYS A 102 -9.33 1.19 -4.64
N ILE A 103 -8.25 1.50 -5.36
CA ILE A 103 -8.22 2.67 -6.26
C ILE A 103 -9.19 2.45 -7.43
N TYR A 104 -9.22 1.26 -8.00
CA TYR A 104 -10.10 0.90 -9.10
C TYR A 104 -11.59 1.09 -8.72
N GLU A 105 -12.00 0.64 -7.53
CA GLU A 105 -13.36 0.80 -7.00
C GLU A 105 -13.82 2.27 -6.95
N ARG A 106 -12.89 3.21 -6.70
CA ARG A 106 -13.17 4.65 -6.64
C ARG A 106 -12.94 5.37 -7.97
N THR A 107 -12.45 4.69 -9.01
CA THR A 107 -11.99 5.36 -10.23
C THR A 107 -13.12 6.08 -10.97
N ASN A 108 -14.35 5.55 -10.89
CA ASN A 108 -15.55 6.17 -11.48
C ASN A 108 -15.89 7.55 -10.90
N GLU A 109 -15.43 7.88 -9.68
CA GLU A 109 -15.64 9.21 -9.08
C GLU A 109 -14.77 10.28 -9.74
N TRP A 110 -13.56 9.89 -10.17
CA TRP A 110 -12.53 10.79 -10.68
C TRP A 110 -12.45 10.83 -12.20
N LEU A 111 -12.72 9.69 -12.83
CA LEU A 111 -12.49 9.46 -14.24
C LEU A 111 -13.83 9.36 -14.95
N LYS A 112 -14.41 10.54 -15.26
CA LYS A 112 -15.64 10.63 -16.04
C LYS A 112 -15.28 10.68 -17.52
N PHE A 113 -15.48 9.56 -18.20
CA PHE A 113 -15.48 9.57 -19.66
C PHE A 113 -16.83 10.08 -20.16
N PRO A 114 -16.83 10.87 -21.23
CA PRO A 114 -18.05 11.28 -21.92
C PRO A 114 -18.76 10.04 -22.45
N GLN A 115 -20.00 9.81 -22.05
CA GLN A 115 -20.75 8.67 -22.56
C GLN A 115 -21.50 9.01 -23.86
N THR A 116 -21.58 10.29 -24.23
CA THR A 116 -22.26 10.75 -25.44
C THR A 116 -21.45 11.83 -26.15
N ASN A 117 -21.52 11.82 -27.49
CA ASN A 117 -20.85 12.81 -28.35
C ASN A 117 -21.27 14.27 -28.09
N ASN A 118 -22.32 14.51 -27.30
CA ASN A 118 -22.91 15.84 -27.08
C ASN A 118 -22.50 16.52 -25.77
N GLU A 119 -21.88 15.82 -24.81
CA GLU A 119 -21.53 16.42 -23.52
C GLU A 119 -20.20 17.17 -23.52
N GLU A 120 -19.29 16.91 -24.46
CA GLU A 120 -17.93 17.48 -24.41
C GLU A 120 -17.65 18.68 -25.30
N LEU A 121 -18.38 18.88 -26.40
CA LEU A 121 -18.07 19.97 -27.33
C LEU A 121 -18.66 21.33 -26.94
N GLY A 122 -19.60 21.39 -25.99
CA GLY A 122 -20.27 22.63 -25.58
C GLY A 122 -19.43 23.51 -24.65
N ASN A 123 -18.69 22.90 -23.73
CA ASN A 123 -17.98 23.63 -22.67
C ASN A 123 -16.58 24.12 -23.08
N ALA A 124 -15.98 23.53 -24.12
CA ALA A 124 -14.65 23.92 -24.60
C ALA A 124 -14.66 25.21 -25.46
N LYS A 125 -15.81 25.66 -25.94
CA LYS A 125 -15.92 26.84 -26.83
C LYS A 125 -16.19 28.16 -26.11
N HIS A 126 -16.42 28.16 -24.80
CA HIS A 126 -16.74 29.38 -24.04
C HIS A 126 -15.54 30.04 -23.35
N HIS A 127 -14.32 29.53 -23.56
CA HIS A 127 -13.12 30.00 -22.84
C HIS A 127 -11.92 30.36 -23.73
N CYS A 128 -12.15 30.66 -25.01
CA CYS A 128 -11.18 31.33 -25.90
C CYS A 128 -11.78 32.63 -26.44
#